data_AF-A0A2N2GSA9-F1
#
_entry.id   AF-A0A2N2GSA9-F1
#
_cell.length_a   1.000
_cell.length_b   1.000
_cell.length_c   1.000
_cell.angle_alpha   90.00
_cell.angle_beta   90.00
_cell.angle_gamma   90.00
#
_symmetry.space_group_name_H-M   'P 1'
#
loop_
_entity.id
_entity.type
_entity.pdbx_description
1 polymer ?
#
loop_
_entity_poly.entity_id
_entity_poly.type
_entity_poly.pdbx_seq_one_letter_code
_entity_poly.pdbx_strand_id
1 'polypeptide(L)' 'MLRAAHNGLCENMEGAAVARVCQEFAVPCLEVRCVSNMVEDRNPANWQLAAAVQKCGQVVSLLIDRLAPI' A
#
# COMPACT_ATOMS: atom_id res chain seq x y z
N MET A 1 -18.61 4.24 -0.12
CA MET A 1 -18.89 4.66 -1.52
C MET A 1 -17.86 4.12 -2.52
N LEU A 2 -16.55 4.25 -2.27
CA LEU A 2 -15.51 3.78 -3.21
C LEU A 2 -15.53 2.27 -3.51
N ARG A 3 -15.74 1.40 -2.50
CA ARG A 3 -15.89 -0.05 -2.73
C ARG A 3 -17.04 -0.38 -3.67
N ALA A 4 -18.19 0.27 -3.51
CA ALA A 4 -19.36 0.01 -4.36
C ALA A 4 -19.18 0.54 -5.79
N ALA A 5 -18.51 1.68 -5.95
CA ALA A 5 -18.30 2.33 -7.25
C ALA A 5 -17.13 1.72 -8.06
N HIS A 6 -16.09 1.21 -7.37
CA HIS A 6 -14.83 0.82 -8.01
C HIS A 6 -14.35 -0.58 -7.63
N ASN A 7 -15.10 -1.32 -6.80
CA ASN A 7 -14.68 -2.60 -6.23
C ASN A 7 -13.28 -2.53 -5.54
N GLY A 8 -12.95 -1.37 -4.97
CA GLY A 8 -11.68 -1.14 -4.31
C GLY A 8 -11.52 -1.98 -3.04
N LEU A 9 -10.34 -2.59 -2.88
CA LEU A 9 -9.99 -3.41 -1.72
C LEU A 9 -9.42 -2.57 -0.55
N CYS A 10 -8.75 -1.46 -0.86
CA CYS A 10 -8.19 -0.52 0.12
C CYS A 10 -8.07 0.88 -0.51
N GLU A 11 -7.85 1.89 0.32
CA GLU A 11 -7.55 3.26 -0.12
C GLU A 11 -6.19 3.72 0.42
N ASN A 12 -5.45 4.48 -0.38
CA ASN A 12 -4.33 5.31 0.06
C ASN A 12 -4.23 6.54 -0.87
N MET A 13 -3.31 7.45 -0.58
CA MET A 13 -3.21 8.72 -1.31
C MET A 13 -2.07 8.71 -2.34
N GLU A 14 -1.03 7.91 -2.13
CA GLU A 14 0.23 7.98 -2.87
C GLU A 14 0.37 6.90 -3.96
N GLY A 15 -0.23 5.71 -3.76
CA GLY A 15 0.08 4.52 -4.56
C GLY A 15 -0.21 4.68 -6.05
N ALA A 16 -1.33 5.31 -6.40
CA ALA A 16 -1.69 5.54 -7.80
C ALA A 16 -0.71 6.51 -8.51
N ALA A 17 -0.21 7.52 -7.77
CA ALA A 17 0.76 8.46 -8.31
C ALA A 17 2.12 7.78 -8.55
N VAL A 18 2.58 6.97 -7.59
CA VAL A 18 3.82 6.19 -7.73
C VAL A 18 3.73 5.23 -8.91
N ALA A 19 2.65 4.44 -9.00
CA ALA A 19 2.44 3.49 -10.10
C ALA A 19 2.46 4.18 -11.47
N ARG A 20 1.80 5.34 -11.60
CA ARG A 20 1.78 6.12 -12.85
C ARG A 20 3.18 6.62 -13.25
N VAL A 21 3.98 7.09 -12.30
CA VAL A 21 5.35 7.52 -12.58
C VAL A 21 6.23 6.32 -12.97
N CYS A 22 6.16 5.21 -12.24
CA CYS A 22 6.89 4.00 -12.60
C CYS A 22 6.53 3.50 -14.01
N GLN A 23 5.24 3.56 -14.38
CA GLN A 23 4.80 3.22 -15.72
C GLN A 23 5.41 4.15 -16.79
N GLU A 24 5.41 5.47 -16.57
CA GLU A 24 5.96 6.46 -17.49
C GLU A 24 7.45 6.23 -17.77
N PHE A 25 8.22 5.88 -16.75
CA PHE A 25 9.68 5.68 -16.85
C PHE A 25 10.08 4.21 -17.08
N ALA A 26 9.12 3.32 -17.38
CA ALA A 26 9.34 1.89 -17.56
C ALA A 26 10.10 1.21 -16.39
N VAL A 27 9.83 1.65 -15.15
CA VAL A 27 10.39 1.10 -13.92
C VAL A 27 9.45 0.02 -13.37
N PRO A 28 9.91 -1.23 -13.15
CA PRO A 28 9.12 -2.25 -12.48
C PRO A 28 8.64 -1.78 -11.10
N CYS A 29 7.36 -1.92 -10.81
CA CYS A 29 6.74 -1.45 -9.58
C CYS A 29 5.97 -2.58 -8.88
N LEU A 30 6.25 -2.78 -7.59
CA LEU A 30 5.49 -3.64 -6.70
C LEU A 30 5.11 -2.82 -5.46
N GLU A 31 3.82 -2.66 -5.21
CA GLU A 31 3.32 -1.95 -4.02
C GLU A 31 2.90 -2.98 -2.95
N VAL A 32 3.46 -2.87 -1.75
CA VAL A 32 3.06 -3.64 -0.57
C VAL A 32 2.30 -2.73 0.39
N ARG A 33 1.09 -3.12 0.77
CA ARG A 33 0.25 -2.35 1.70
C ARG A 33 -0.11 -3.17 2.93
N CYS A 34 -0.02 -2.55 4.10
CA CYS A 34 -0.55 -3.09 5.35
C CYS A 34 -1.64 -2.15 5.85
N VAL A 35 -2.82 -2.70 6.13
CA VAL A 35 -3.99 -1.92 6.56
C VAL A 35 -3.79 -1.44 7.99
N SER A 36 -3.82 -0.12 8.20
CA SER A 36 -3.70 0.51 9.52
C SER A 36 -5.04 0.75 10.22
N ASN A 37 -6.13 0.82 9.45
CA ASN A 37 -7.47 1.16 9.91
C ASN A 37 -8.52 0.80 8.85
N MET A 38 -9.78 0.78 9.27
CA MET A 38 -10.93 0.69 8.38
C MET A 38 -11.26 2.06 7.78
N VAL A 39 -11.98 2.06 6.66
CA VAL A 39 -12.53 3.27 6.06
C VAL A 39 -13.78 3.66 6.85
N GLU A 40 -13.65 4.72 7.65
CA GLU A 40 -14.66 5.24 8.55
C GLU A 40 -14.53 6.78 8.64
N ASP A 41 -15.44 7.42 9.37
CA ASP A 41 -15.27 8.83 9.71
C ASP A 41 -13.95 9.02 10.44
N ARG A 42 -13.18 10.03 10.01
CA ARG A 42 -11.77 10.18 10.39
C ARG A 42 -11.58 10.18 11.90
N ASN A 43 -11.07 9.06 12.43
CA ASN A 43 -10.67 8.91 13.83
C ASN A 43 -9.23 8.36 13.95
N PRO A 44 -8.22 9.24 14.05
CA PRO A 44 -6.83 8.83 14.14
C PRO A 44 -6.48 7.97 15.36
N ALA A 45 -7.30 8.02 16.43
CA ALA A 45 -7.07 7.22 17.63
C ALA A 45 -7.20 5.71 17.38
N ASN A 46 -7.97 5.31 16.36
CA ASN A 46 -8.14 3.91 15.97
C ASN A 46 -7.02 3.40 15.05
N TRP A 47 -6.12 4.29 14.60
CA TRP A 47 -5.13 3.94 13.60
C TRP A 47 -3.95 3.20 14.22
N GLN A 48 -3.67 2.01 13.72
CA GLN A 48 -2.57 1.17 14.18
C GLN A 48 -1.34 1.36 13.28
N LEU A 49 -0.96 2.63 13.03
CA LEU A 49 0.09 2.98 12.07
C LEU A 49 1.43 2.29 12.38
N ALA A 50 1.90 2.36 13.63
CA ALA A 50 3.17 1.77 14.02
C ALA A 50 3.22 0.26 13.73
N ALA A 51 2.16 -0.46 14.10
CA ALA A 51 2.05 -1.89 13.84
C ALA A 51 1.97 -2.21 12.34
N ALA A 52 1.19 -1.44 11.57
CA ALA A 52 1.08 -1.63 10.12
C ALA A 52 2.42 -1.36 9.40
N VAL A 53 3.17 -0.32 9.80
CA VAL A 53 4.49 -0.01 9.25
C VAL A 53 5.49 -1.12 9.59
N GLN A 54 5.52 -1.58 10.85
CA GLN A 54 6.38 -2.69 11.25
C GLN A 54 6.07 -3.96 10.45
N LYS A 55 4.78 -4.29 10.29
CA LYS A 55 4.36 -5.45 9.51
C LYS A 55 4.73 -5.32 8.04
N CYS A 56 4.56 -4.12 7.47
CA CYS A 56 4.94 -3.85 6.08
C CYS A 56 6.44 -4.09 5.88
N GLY A 57 7.29 -3.55 6.77
CA GLY A 57 8.74 -3.79 6.73
C GLY A 57 9.12 -5.26 6.80
N GLN A 58 8.47 -6.04 7.67
CA GLN A 58 8.67 -7.49 7.75
C GLN A 58 8.32 -8.19 6.43
N VAL A 59 7.17 -7.86 5.83
CA VAL A 59 6.73 -8.46 4.57
C VAL A 59 7.66 -8.09 3.43
N VAL A 60 8.05 -6.81 3.33
CA VAL A 60 9.01 -6.35 2.32
C VAL A 60 10.35 -7.08 2.45
N SER A 61 10.86 -7.27 3.67
CA SER A 61 12.10 -8.02 3.89
C SER A 61 12.00 -9.48 3.43
N LEU A 62 10.83 -10.11 3.52
CA LEU A 62 10.63 -11.48 3.02
C LEU A 62 10.54 -11.54 1.49
N LEU A 63 10.04 -10.47 0.86
CA LEU A 63 9.86 -10.39 -0.59
C LEU A 63 11.16 -10.01 -1.29
N ILE A 64 11.97 -9.12 -0.73
CA ILE A 64 13.11 -8.53 -1.42
C ILE A 64 14.14 -9.58 -1.85
N ASP A 65 14.38 -10.61 -1.03
CA ASP A 65 15.27 -11.74 -1.33
C ASP A 65 14.74 -12.65 -2.47
N ARG A 66 13.45 -12.50 -2.83
CA ARG A 66 12.77 -13.28 -3.87
C ARG A 66 12.58 -12.50 -5.16
N LEU A 67 12.87 -11.20 -5.16
CA LEU A 67 12.85 -10.40 -6.37
C LEU A 67 14.11 -10.73 -7.18
N ALA A 68 13.91 -11.12 -8.44
CA ALA A 68 15.03 -11.31 -9.36
C ALA A 68 15.86 -10.01 -9.45
N PRO A 69 17.18 -10.09 -9.66
CA PRO A 69 17.95 -8.90 -9.97
C PRO A 69 17.34 -8.20 -11.18
N ILE A 70 17.07 -6.91 -11.02
CA ILE A 70 16.60 -6.01 -12.09
C ILE A 70 17.77 -5.66 -12.99
#